data_AF-A0A1Y5LK81-F1
#
_entry.id   AF-A0A1Y5LK81-F1
#
_cell.length_a   1.000
_cell.length_b   1.000
_cell.length_c   1.000
_cell.angle_alpha   90.00
_cell.angle_beta   90.00
_cell.angle_gamma   90.00
#
_symmetry.space_group_name_H-M   'P 1'
#
loop_
_entity.id
_entity.type
_entity.pdbx_description
1 polymer ?
#
loop_
_entity_poly.entity_id
_entity_poly.type
_entity_poly.pdbx_seq_one_letter_code
_entity_poly.pdbx_strand_id
1 'polypeptide(L)'
;MRIQRQVVDYALQRRSLLAEVYSGRTGVKEVCDASPYLLRAAKFHGKGSDVVCPICRKEQLTLVSWVFGDKLGPVSGSARTAEELVRLASTQEEFSVHVVEVCRTCSWNHLVQSYVLGTVPAPKRPRRSSPRPRPPSRRTASE
;
A
#
# COMPACT_ATOMS: atom_id res chain seq x y z
N MET A 1 4.11 -16.31 12.56
CA MET A 1 3.07 -15.31 12.23
C MET A 1 3.74 -13.99 11.90
N ARG A 2 3.66 -13.52 10.65
CA ARG A 2 4.09 -12.15 10.33
C ARG A 2 2.91 -11.22 10.58
N ILE A 3 3.03 -10.38 11.60
CA ILE A 3 2.01 -9.43 11.98
C ILE A 3 1.99 -8.34 10.91
N GLN A 4 0.88 -8.23 10.17
CA GLN A 4 0.62 -7.06 9.34
C GLN A 4 0.57 -5.84 10.26
N ARG A 5 1.35 -4.81 9.94
CA ARG A 5 1.44 -3.58 10.76
C ARG A 5 0.67 -2.46 10.07
N GLN A 6 0.22 -1.45 10.85
CA GLN A 6 -0.42 -0.24 10.32
C GLN A 6 -1.54 -0.56 9.30
N VAL A 7 -2.45 -1.47 9.67
CA VAL A 7 -3.53 -1.91 8.79
C VAL A 7 -4.55 -0.78 8.65
N VAL A 8 -4.88 -0.41 7.42
CA VAL A 8 -5.96 0.52 7.07
C VAL A 8 -6.96 -0.24 6.22
N ASP A 9 -8.23 -0.22 6.64
CA ASP A 9 -9.36 -0.83 5.94
C ASP A 9 -10.17 0.27 5.23
N TYR A 10 -10.41 0.08 3.94
CA TYR A 10 -11.11 1.03 3.07
C TYR A 10 -12.57 0.65 2.82
N ALA A 11 -13.15 -0.27 3.61
CA ALA A 11 -14.53 -0.72 3.46
C ALA A 11 -15.56 0.41 3.59
N LEU A 12 -15.31 1.43 4.43
CA LEU A 12 -16.21 2.59 4.53
C LEU A 12 -16.21 3.39 3.23
N GLN A 13 -15.04 3.66 2.66
CA GLN A 13 -14.91 4.36 1.37
C GLN A 13 -15.57 3.54 0.26
N ARG A 14 -15.37 2.22 0.24
CA ARG A 14 -16.02 1.30 -0.70
C ARG A 14 -17.54 1.39 -0.64
N ARG A 15 -18.12 1.32 0.56
CA ARG A 15 -19.57 1.42 0.76
C ARG A 15 -20.11 2.77 0.30
N SER A 16 -19.40 3.86 0.60
CA SER A 16 -19.77 5.19 0.14
C SER A 16 -19.78 5.27 -1.39
N LEU A 17 -18.70 4.82 -2.05
CA LEU A 17 -18.60 4.85 -3.51
C LEU A 17 -19.72 4.04 -4.19
N LEU A 18 -20.03 2.86 -3.66
CA LEU A 18 -21.14 2.05 -4.18
C LEU A 18 -22.50 2.74 -3.98
N ALA A 19 -22.72 3.43 -2.86
CA ALA A 19 -23.94 4.19 -2.65
C ALA A 19 -24.07 5.36 -3.66
N GLU A 20 -22.97 6.04 -3.98
CA GLU A 20 -22.92 7.07 -5.03
C GLU A 20 -23.30 6.49 -6.40
N VAL A 21 -22.71 5.34 -6.77
CA VAL A 21 -23.00 4.65 -8.03
C VAL A 21 -24.46 4.21 -8.09
N TYR A 22 -25.01 3.61 -7.02
CA TYR A 22 -26.40 3.15 -7.00
C TYR A 22 -27.41 4.29 -6.98
N SER A 23 -27.04 5.46 -6.44
CA SER A 23 -27.86 6.66 -6.51
C SER A 23 -27.74 7.42 -7.84
N GLY A 24 -26.84 6.99 -8.74
CA GLY A 24 -26.58 7.61 -10.02
C GLY A 24 -25.72 8.88 -9.96
N ARG A 25 -25.21 9.27 -8.78
CA ARG A 25 -24.30 10.41 -8.61
C ARG A 25 -22.92 10.17 -9.23
N THR A 26 -22.51 8.91 -9.34
CA THR A 26 -21.27 8.50 -10.03
C THR A 26 -21.61 7.55 -11.16
N GLY A 27 -21.12 7.82 -12.37
CA GLY A 27 -21.33 6.95 -13.51
C GLY A 27 -20.58 5.63 -13.38
N VAL A 28 -21.19 4.54 -13.86
CA VAL A 28 -20.54 3.20 -13.82
C VAL A 28 -19.19 3.20 -14.53
N LYS A 29 -19.02 3.96 -15.62
CA LYS A 29 -17.76 4.04 -16.37
C LYS A 29 -16.62 4.70 -15.58
N GLU A 30 -16.94 5.53 -14.58
CA GLU A 30 -15.94 6.21 -13.76
C GLU A 30 -15.31 5.26 -12.74
N VAL A 31 -16.06 4.25 -12.30
CA VAL A 31 -15.59 3.24 -11.33
C VAL A 31 -15.16 1.92 -11.98
N CYS A 32 -15.56 1.71 -13.23
CA CYS A 32 -15.22 0.56 -14.06
C CYS A 32 -14.05 0.91 -15.01
N ASP A 33 -12.97 1.41 -14.43
CA ASP A 33 -11.85 2.02 -15.14
C ASP A 33 -10.52 1.25 -14.98
N ALA A 34 -10.56 0.03 -14.43
CA ALA A 34 -9.36 -0.78 -14.19
C ALA A 34 -8.49 -0.88 -15.45
N SER A 35 -7.24 -0.43 -15.32
CA SER A 35 -6.30 -0.38 -16.44
C SER A 35 -5.98 -1.80 -16.96
N PRO A 36 -5.58 -1.93 -18.24
CA PRO A 36 -5.14 -3.22 -18.79
C PRO A 36 -3.97 -3.85 -18.01
N TYR A 37 -3.15 -3.05 -17.33
CA TYR A 37 -2.09 -3.56 -16.48
C TYR A 37 -2.64 -4.17 -15.18
N LEU A 38 -3.62 -3.52 -14.55
CA LEU A 38 -4.29 -4.06 -13.36
C LEU A 38 -5.09 -5.33 -13.68
N LEU A 39 -5.76 -5.39 -14.82
CA LEU A 39 -6.47 -6.59 -15.29
C LEU A 39 -5.52 -7.77 -15.54
N ARG A 40 -4.34 -7.51 -16.11
CA ARG A 40 -3.28 -8.53 -16.25
C ARG A 40 -2.75 -8.97 -14.89
N ALA A 41 -2.52 -8.03 -13.97
CA ALA A 41 -2.10 -8.36 -12.62
C ALA A 41 -3.12 -9.24 -11.89
N ALA A 42 -4.42 -8.95 -12.03
CA ALA A 42 -5.49 -9.79 -11.50
C ALA A 42 -5.47 -11.20 -12.08
N LYS A 43 -5.20 -11.34 -13.39
CA LYS A 43 -5.11 -12.65 -14.03
C LYS A 43 -3.94 -13.51 -13.53
N PHE A 44 -2.76 -12.91 -13.31
CA PHE A 44 -1.53 -13.66 -13.05
C PHE A 44 -1.07 -13.68 -11.59
N HIS A 45 -1.40 -12.65 -10.81
CA HIS A 45 -0.98 -12.49 -9.41
C HIS A 45 -2.17 -12.38 -8.45
N GLY A 46 -3.39 -12.35 -8.98
CA GLY A 46 -4.59 -12.17 -8.19
C GLY A 46 -5.01 -13.43 -7.43
N LYS A 47 -5.63 -13.22 -6.27
CA LYS A 47 -6.29 -14.26 -5.48
C LYS A 47 -7.80 -14.10 -5.61
N GLY A 48 -8.51 -15.18 -5.94
CA GLY A 48 -9.97 -15.17 -5.94
C GLY A 48 -10.56 -14.83 -4.57
N SER A 49 -11.70 -14.13 -4.56
CA SER A 49 -12.48 -13.86 -3.36
C SER A 49 -13.90 -14.41 -3.53
N ASP A 50 -14.62 -14.62 -2.43
CA ASP A 50 -16.01 -15.08 -2.49
C ASP A 50 -17.02 -13.94 -2.76
N VAL A 51 -16.53 -12.70 -2.94
CA VAL A 51 -17.36 -11.51 -3.14
C VAL A 51 -17.71 -11.38 -4.61
N VAL A 52 -19.00 -11.46 -4.93
CA VAL A 52 -19.50 -11.18 -6.30
C VAL A 52 -19.36 -9.70 -6.63
N CYS A 53 -18.98 -9.38 -7.88
CA CYS A 53 -18.82 -8.00 -8.32
C CYS A 53 -20.11 -7.18 -8.08
N PRO A 54 -20.04 -6.07 -7.31
CA PRO A 54 -21.22 -5.28 -6.96
C PRO A 54 -21.81 -4.48 -8.14
N ILE A 55 -21.05 -4.36 -9.23
CA ILE A 55 -21.48 -3.65 -10.44
C ILE A 55 -22.15 -4.59 -11.43
N CYS A 56 -21.41 -5.56 -11.97
CA CYS A 56 -21.91 -6.40 -13.07
C CYS A 56 -22.57 -7.70 -12.61
N ARG A 57 -22.28 -8.16 -11.39
CA ARG A 57 -22.74 -9.45 -10.83
C ARG A 57 -22.44 -10.69 -11.70
N LYS A 58 -21.47 -10.60 -12.61
CA LYS A 58 -21.12 -11.69 -13.55
C LYS A 58 -20.03 -12.63 -13.04
N GLU A 59 -19.17 -12.16 -12.15
CA GLU A 59 -18.08 -12.96 -11.58
C GLU A 59 -17.73 -12.51 -10.16
N GLN A 60 -16.91 -13.33 -9.50
CA GLN A 60 -16.28 -13.01 -8.23
C GLN A 60 -15.09 -12.05 -8.42
N LEU A 61 -14.88 -11.17 -7.44
CA LEU A 61 -13.78 -10.24 -7.43
C LEU A 61 -12.45 -10.96 -7.19
N THR A 62 -11.40 -10.41 -7.80
CA THR A 62 -10.03 -10.87 -7.62
C THR A 62 -9.24 -9.84 -6.81
N LEU A 63 -8.57 -10.27 -5.75
CA LEU A 63 -7.72 -9.42 -4.92
C LEU A 63 -6.29 -9.42 -5.46
N VAL A 64 -5.76 -8.23 -5.73
CA VAL A 64 -4.41 -8.02 -6.24
C VAL A 64 -3.61 -7.24 -5.21
N SER A 65 -2.46 -7.78 -4.81
CA SER A 65 -1.59 -7.14 -3.82
C SER A 65 -0.44 -6.43 -4.53
N TRP A 66 -0.34 -5.11 -4.33
CA TRP A 66 0.73 -4.28 -4.86
C TRP A 66 1.71 -3.88 -3.78
N VAL A 67 3.01 -3.97 -4.06
CA VAL A 67 4.06 -3.64 -3.09
C VAL A 67 4.73 -2.31 -3.43
N PHE A 68 4.95 -1.47 -2.42
CA PHE A 68 5.65 -0.19 -2.57
C PHE A 68 6.61 0.04 -1.42
N GLY A 69 7.83 0.47 -1.73
CA GLY A 69 8.83 0.86 -0.74
C GLY A 69 10.16 1.21 -1.39
N ASP A 70 10.88 2.18 -0.82
CA ASP A 70 12.13 2.69 -1.40
C ASP A 70 13.22 1.62 -1.48
N LYS A 71 13.21 0.67 -0.54
CA LYS A 71 14.20 -0.40 -0.44
C LYS A 71 13.88 -1.63 -1.30
N LEU A 72 12.72 -1.65 -1.96
CA LEU A 72 12.35 -2.72 -2.89
C LEU A 72 13.01 -2.60 -4.26
N GLY A 73 13.56 -1.42 -4.61
CA GLY A 73 14.15 -1.18 -5.91
C GLY A 73 13.18 -1.50 -7.05
N PRO A 74 13.57 -2.30 -8.07
CA PRO A 74 12.71 -2.65 -9.21
C PRO A 74 11.43 -3.41 -8.86
N VAL A 75 11.35 -3.96 -7.64
CA VAL A 75 10.16 -4.69 -7.16
C VAL A 75 9.06 -3.73 -6.72
N SER A 76 9.40 -2.48 -6.37
CA SER A 76 8.41 -1.46 -6.00
C SER A 76 7.46 -1.17 -7.18
N GLY A 77 6.17 -1.04 -6.90
CA GLY A 77 5.15 -0.81 -7.92
C GLY A 77 4.81 -2.07 -8.73
N SER A 78 5.02 -3.27 -8.18
CA SER A 78 4.63 -4.53 -8.84
C SER A 78 3.58 -5.31 -8.05
N ALA A 79 2.78 -6.11 -8.75
CA ALA A 79 1.83 -7.03 -8.14
C ALA A 79 2.53 -8.32 -7.67
N ARG A 80 2.11 -8.86 -6.51
CA ARG A 80 2.72 -10.03 -5.87
C ARG A 80 1.68 -11.00 -5.33
N THR A 81 1.99 -12.30 -5.38
CA THR A 81 1.18 -13.34 -4.74
C THR A 81 1.39 -13.34 -3.22
N ALA A 82 0.49 -13.99 -2.47
CA ALA A 82 0.63 -14.12 -1.02
C ALA A 82 1.96 -14.79 -0.61
N GLU A 83 2.41 -15.79 -1.37
CA GLU A 83 3.66 -16.50 -1.14
C GLU A 83 4.88 -15.59 -1.40
N GLU A 84 4.83 -14.76 -2.44
CA GLU A 84 5.86 -13.76 -2.73
C GLU A 84 5.94 -12.70 -1.64
N LEU A 85 4.79 -12.22 -1.14
CA LEU A 85 4.74 -11.26 -0.03
C LEU A 85 5.38 -11.82 1.24
N VAL A 86 5.14 -13.10 1.53
CA VAL A 86 5.83 -13.78 2.62
C VAL A 86 7.33 -13.78 2.34
N ARG A 87 7.80 -14.21 1.17
CA ARG A 87 9.26 -14.18 0.89
C ARG A 87 9.87 -12.78 1.05
N LEU A 88 9.26 -11.76 0.48
CA LEU A 88 9.70 -10.37 0.56
C LEU A 88 9.76 -9.86 2.01
N ALA A 89 8.76 -10.18 2.83
CA ALA A 89 8.74 -9.78 4.23
C ALA A 89 9.83 -10.44 5.10
N SER A 90 10.58 -11.42 4.57
CA SER A 90 11.76 -12.02 5.22
C SER A 90 13.04 -11.31 4.92
N THR A 91 13.17 -10.82 3.69
CA THR A 91 14.43 -10.39 3.12
C THR A 91 14.53 -8.88 3.05
N GLN A 92 13.38 -8.21 2.92
CA GLN A 92 13.29 -6.78 2.74
C GLN A 92 12.98 -6.08 4.05
N GLU A 93 13.45 -4.84 4.12
CA GLU A 93 13.02 -3.87 5.12
C GLU A 93 11.56 -3.48 4.94
N GLU A 94 11.12 -2.42 5.61
CA GLU A 94 9.75 -1.93 5.57
C GLU A 94 9.25 -1.62 4.14
N PHE A 95 8.09 -2.19 3.81
CA PHE A 95 7.33 -1.85 2.60
C PHE A 95 5.82 -1.92 2.85
N SER A 96 5.08 -1.15 2.08
CA SER A 96 3.61 -1.14 2.12
C SER A 96 3.04 -2.10 1.07
N VAL A 97 1.90 -2.69 1.41
CA VAL A 97 1.09 -3.54 0.53
C VAL A 97 -0.27 -2.91 0.38
N HIS A 98 -0.73 -2.76 -0.85
CA HIS A 98 -2.03 -2.24 -1.21
C HIS A 98 -2.85 -3.33 -1.90
N VAL A 99 -3.93 -3.75 -1.27
CA VAL A 99 -4.81 -4.82 -1.76
C VAL A 99 -5.98 -4.17 -2.50
N VAL A 100 -6.05 -4.42 -3.80
CA VAL A 100 -7.08 -3.89 -4.69
C VAL A 100 -7.99 -5.03 -5.11
N GLU A 101 -9.30 -4.87 -4.94
CA GLU A 101 -10.27 -5.77 -5.56
C GLU A 101 -10.47 -5.38 -7.03
N VAL A 102 -10.61 -6.36 -7.92
CA VAL A 102 -10.72 -6.15 -9.36
C VAL A 102 -11.77 -7.10 -9.94
N CYS A 103 -12.68 -6.56 -10.75
CA CYS A 103 -13.54 -7.33 -11.64
C CYS A 103 -12.91 -7.35 -13.03
N ARG A 104 -12.62 -8.54 -13.55
CA ARG A 104 -12.01 -8.76 -14.85
C ARG A 104 -13.00 -8.62 -16.02
N THR A 105 -14.30 -8.60 -15.72
CA THR A 105 -15.40 -8.55 -16.69
C THR A 105 -15.84 -7.13 -16.98
N CYS A 106 -16.06 -6.33 -15.93
CA CYS A 106 -16.51 -4.95 -16.10
C CYS A 106 -15.45 -3.91 -15.72
N SER A 107 -14.23 -4.32 -15.39
CA SER A 107 -13.14 -3.41 -15.00
C SER A 107 -13.40 -2.58 -13.74
N TRP A 108 -14.29 -3.02 -12.85
CA TRP A 108 -14.40 -2.45 -11.50
C TRP A 108 -13.08 -2.64 -10.75
N ASN A 109 -12.62 -1.62 -10.03
CA ASN A 109 -11.59 -1.79 -9.02
C ASN A 109 -11.84 -0.93 -7.78
N HIS A 110 -11.32 -1.35 -6.63
CA HIS A 110 -11.30 -0.53 -5.41
C HIS A 110 -10.17 -0.96 -4.47
N LEU A 111 -9.48 -0.01 -3.83
CA LEU A 111 -8.50 -0.32 -2.77
C LEU A 111 -9.26 -0.77 -1.52
N VAL A 112 -9.05 -1.99 -1.04
CA VAL A 112 -9.80 -2.54 0.12
C VAL A 112 -9.00 -2.55 1.41
N GLN A 113 -7.68 -2.72 1.31
CA GLN A 113 -6.81 -2.76 2.49
C GLN A 113 -5.42 -2.24 2.13
N SER A 114 -4.79 -1.52 3.05
CA SER A 114 -3.35 -1.30 3.01
C SER A 114 -2.71 -1.70 4.34
N TYR A 115 -1.47 -2.17 4.29
CA TYR A 115 -0.73 -2.58 5.49
C TYR A 115 0.77 -2.59 5.21
N VAL A 116 1.55 -2.62 6.27
CA VAL A 116 3.01 -2.64 6.21
C VAL A 116 3.55 -4.03 6.57
N LEU A 117 4.51 -4.49 5.75
CA LEU A 117 5.30 -5.71 5.94
C LEU A 117 6.80 -5.38 6.00
N GLY A 118 7.61 -6.42 6.20
CA GLY A 118 9.07 -6.32 6.31
C GLY A 118 9.55 -6.01 7.72
N THR A 119 10.87 -5.93 7.89
CA THR A 119 11.50 -5.63 9.17
C THR A 119 11.33 -4.16 9.55
N VAL A 120 11.06 -3.89 10.83
CA VAL A 120 10.99 -2.53 11.36
C VAL A 120 12.42 -1.95 11.28
N PRO A 121 12.64 -0.81 10.62
CA PRO A 121 13.96 -0.17 10.62
C PRO A 121 14.32 0.19 12.06
N ALA A 122 15.53 -0.13 12.50
CA ALA A 122 16.01 0.29 13.81
C ALA A 122 15.87 1.83 13.90
N PRO A 123 15.32 2.37 15.01
CA PRO A 123 15.14 3.81 15.14
C PRO A 123 16.49 4.49 14.93
N LYS A 124 16.55 5.44 13.98
CA LYS A 124 17.76 6.23 13.72
C LYS A 124 18.15 6.92 15.03
N ARG A 125 19.19 6.42 15.72
CA ARG A 125 19.75 7.10 16.89
C ARG A 125 20.03 8.54 16.49
N PRO A 126 19.52 9.55 17.21
CA PRO A 126 19.86 10.94 16.91
C PRO A 126 21.38 11.05 16.96
N ARG A 127 21.98 11.55 15.87
CA ARG A 127 23.41 11.86 15.83
C ARG A 127 23.67 12.83 16.99
N ARG A 128 24.35 12.37 18.05
CA ARG A 128 24.86 13.27 19.09
C ARG A 128 25.79 14.26 18.38
N SER A 129 25.35 15.51 18.25
CA SER A 129 26.22 16.62 17.91
C SER A 129 27.31 16.69 18.98
N SER A 130 28.57 16.46 18.58
CA SER A 130 29.71 16.67 19.47
C SER A 130 29.66 18.11 20.00
N PRO A 131 29.88 18.35 21.31
CA PRO A 131 29.86 19.70 21.85
C PRO A 131 30.96 20.52 21.17
N ARG A 132 30.60 21.66 20.60
CA ARG A 132 31.55 22.62 20.03
C ARG A 132 32.40 23.16 21.20
N PRO A 133 33.75 23.14 21.13
CA PRO A 133 34.56 23.65 22.23
C PRO A 133 34.32 25.16 22.42
N ARG A 134 34.15 25.55 23.68
CA ARG A 134 33.90 26.93 24.12
C ARG A 134 35.18 27.76 23.87
N PRO A 135 35.11 28.94 23.22
CA PRO A 135 36.30 29.77 23.04
C PRO A 135 36.78 30.32 24.39
N PRO A 136 38.10 30.47 24.61
CA PRO A 136 38.64 30.97 25.87
C PRO A 136 38.27 32.45 26.08
N SER A 137 37.85 32.78 27.30
CA SER A 137 37.54 34.16 27.71
C SER A 137 38.79 35.02 27.65
N ARG A 138 38.83 36.03 26.77
CA ARG A 138 39.81 37.11 26.87
C ARG A 138 39.53 37.90 28.14
N ARG A 139 40.46 37.86 29.09
CA ARG A 139 40.51 38.83 30.20
C ARG A 139 41.16 40.10 29.64
N THR A 140 40.41 41.19 29.61
CA THR A 140 40.95 42.53 29.41
C THR A 140 41.52 42.98 30.75
N ALA A 141 42.84 43.20 30.82
CA ALA A 141 43.44 43.94 31.91
C ALA A 141 43.38 45.43 31.57
N SER A 142 42.83 46.21 32.49
CA SER A 142 42.94 47.67 32.51
C SER A 142 44.21 48.04 33.27
N GLU A 143 45.07 48.85 32.65
CA GLU A 143 45.75 50.01 33.25
C GLU A 143 46.35 50.88 32.14
#